data_AF-A0A839NAQ3-F1
#
_entry.id   AF-A0A839NAQ3-F1
#
_cell.length_a   1.000
_cell.length_b   1.000
_cell.length_c   1.000
_cell.angle_alpha   90.00
_cell.angle_beta   90.00
_cell.angle_gamma   90.00
#
_symmetry.space_group_name_H-M   'P 1'
#
loop_
_entity.id
_entity.type
_entity.pdbx_description
1 polymer ?
#
loop_
_entity_poly.entity_id
_entity_poly.type
_entity_poly.pdbx_seq_one_letter_code
_entity_poly.pdbx_strand_id
1 'polypeptide(L)'
;MGFSTTYLGRLDIHPLLNDFEVEWLRAFAAIDRRHYTEPYEVAMNPRALAIDDWQQHQAGSRPDGRDPFKSLSPDDGSPYPYLDWQPCTQGCCLGWERREKSRMAEEWLQYLIDHFLRPGAHARLDGRPEFEPFTFDHVVNGIIAGERDDTGELFLIRCEDNVIRRETLVNPERDEWLMGW
;
A
#
# COMPACT_ATOMS: atom_id res chain seq x y z
N MET A 1 13.20 12.53 13.37
CA MET A 1 12.26 13.39 12.62
C MET A 1 11.96 12.67 11.32
N GLY A 2 10.70 12.37 11.03
CA GLY A 2 10.32 11.67 9.82
C GLY A 2 9.13 12.36 9.19
N PHE A 3 9.20 12.56 7.88
CA PHE A 3 8.13 13.16 7.08
C PHE A 3 6.92 12.24 7.05
N SER A 4 5.75 12.72 7.48
CA SER A 4 4.47 12.02 7.48
C SER A 4 3.50 12.63 6.48
N THR A 5 2.59 11.81 6.00
CA THR A 5 1.49 12.22 5.14
C THR A 5 0.22 11.66 5.76
N THR A 6 -0.77 12.51 5.93
CA THR A 6 -2.08 12.13 6.46
C THR A 6 -3.05 11.96 5.30
N TYR A 7 -3.75 10.84 5.27
CA TYR A 7 -4.76 10.56 4.24
C TYR A 7 -6.18 10.57 4.83
N LEU A 8 -7.12 11.09 4.05
CA LEU A 8 -8.55 11.15 4.35
C LEU A 8 -9.35 10.62 3.16
N GLY A 9 -10.38 9.82 3.43
CA GLY A 9 -11.22 9.22 2.40
C GLY A 9 -10.92 7.72 2.21
N ARG A 10 -11.39 7.20 1.08
CA ARG A 10 -11.31 5.79 0.71
C ARG A 10 -11.57 5.63 -0.79
N LEU A 11 -11.20 4.48 -1.35
CA LEU A 11 -11.64 4.08 -2.68
C LEU A 11 -12.69 2.97 -2.55
N ASP A 12 -13.84 3.14 -3.16
CA ASP A 12 -14.90 2.14 -3.19
C ASP A 12 -14.62 1.08 -4.28
N ILE A 13 -15.04 -0.15 -4.03
CA ILE A 13 -14.79 -1.33 -4.89
C ILE A 13 -16.13 -1.92 -5.33
N HIS A 14 -16.31 -2.10 -6.65
CA HIS A 14 -17.50 -2.70 -7.24
C HIS A 14 -17.16 -3.65 -8.41
N PRO A 15 -17.64 -4.90 -8.44
CA PRO A 15 -18.40 -5.60 -7.39
C PRO A 15 -17.64 -5.71 -6.06
N LEU A 16 -18.35 -6.02 -4.98
CA LEU A 16 -17.73 -6.19 -3.66
C LEU A 16 -16.74 -7.36 -3.68
N LEU A 17 -15.66 -7.24 -2.92
CA LEU A 17 -14.75 -8.37 -2.68
C LEU A 17 -15.48 -9.48 -1.92
N ASN A 18 -15.16 -10.72 -2.25
CA ASN A 18 -15.61 -11.87 -1.48
C ASN A 18 -14.77 -12.04 -0.20
N ASP A 19 -15.25 -12.87 0.73
CA ASP A 19 -14.60 -13.04 2.04
C ASP A 19 -13.14 -13.52 1.92
N PHE A 20 -12.85 -14.39 0.95
CA PHE A 20 -11.50 -14.91 0.73
C PHE A 20 -10.54 -13.82 0.22
N GLU A 21 -10.99 -13.00 -0.73
CA GLU A 21 -10.20 -11.87 -1.24
C GLU A 21 -9.90 -10.85 -0.13
N VAL A 22 -10.90 -10.57 0.71
CA VAL A 22 -10.73 -9.69 1.87
C VAL A 22 -9.69 -10.26 2.85
N GLU A 23 -9.81 -11.53 3.22
CA GLU A 23 -8.87 -12.17 4.14
C GLU A 23 -7.45 -12.20 3.58
N TRP A 24 -7.29 -12.61 2.31
CA TRP A 24 -6.00 -12.72 1.66
C TRP A 24 -5.33 -11.36 1.48
N LEU A 25 -6.05 -10.33 1.01
CA LEU A 25 -5.48 -8.99 0.81
C LEU A 25 -5.10 -8.33 2.13
N ARG A 26 -5.86 -8.57 3.22
CA ARG A 26 -5.49 -8.08 4.56
C ARG A 26 -4.28 -8.81 5.12
N ALA A 27 -4.14 -10.10 4.83
CA ALA A 27 -2.95 -10.89 5.15
C ALA A 27 -1.73 -10.36 4.39
N PHE A 28 -1.88 -10.08 3.10
CA PHE A 28 -0.86 -9.48 2.25
C PHE A 28 -0.43 -8.08 2.72
N ALA A 29 -1.36 -7.25 3.20
CA ALA A 29 -1.05 -5.93 3.77
C ALA A 29 -0.38 -5.98 5.17
N ALA A 30 -0.42 -7.13 5.85
CA ALA A 30 0.14 -7.26 7.19
C ALA A 30 1.66 -7.54 7.19
N ILE A 31 2.21 -8.08 6.10
CA ILE A 31 3.60 -8.53 6.01
C ILE A 31 4.55 -7.41 5.56
N ASP A 32 5.80 -7.49 6.00
CA ASP A 32 6.90 -6.68 5.48
C ASP A 32 7.52 -7.37 4.25
N ARG A 33 7.34 -6.75 3.07
CA ARG A 33 7.77 -7.31 1.78
C ARG A 33 9.29 -7.43 1.64
N ARG A 34 10.10 -6.80 2.52
CA ARG A 34 11.57 -6.92 2.48
C ARG A 34 12.10 -8.32 2.71
N HIS A 35 11.28 -9.18 3.28
CA HIS A 35 11.64 -10.57 3.58
C HIS A 35 11.21 -11.54 2.47
N TYR A 36 10.60 -11.05 1.40
CA TYR A 36 10.02 -11.85 0.34
C TYR A 36 10.72 -11.60 -0.99
N THR A 37 10.84 -12.66 -1.78
CA THR A 37 11.36 -12.61 -3.16
C THR A 37 10.28 -12.93 -4.19
N GLU A 38 9.15 -13.48 -3.74
CA GLU A 38 8.02 -13.88 -4.57
C GLU A 38 6.85 -12.88 -4.40
N PRO A 39 6.32 -12.27 -5.48
CA PRO A 39 5.37 -11.15 -5.46
C PRO A 39 4.06 -11.40 -4.70
N TYR A 40 3.67 -12.67 -4.61
CA TYR A 40 2.39 -13.10 -4.06
C TYR A 40 2.51 -13.96 -2.81
N GLU A 41 3.72 -14.13 -2.28
CA GLU A 41 3.91 -14.92 -1.08
C GLU A 41 3.26 -14.25 0.13
N VAL A 42 2.43 -15.01 0.85
CA VAL A 42 1.79 -14.61 2.09
C VAL A 42 2.15 -15.66 3.15
N ALA A 43 2.62 -15.19 4.31
CA ALA A 43 2.97 -16.08 5.40
C ALA A 43 1.77 -16.88 5.92
N MET A 44 2.02 -18.09 6.42
CA MET A 44 1.00 -18.94 7.05
C MET A 44 0.33 -18.26 8.26
N ASN A 45 1.04 -17.39 8.98
CA ASN A 45 0.49 -16.56 10.03
C ASN A 45 1.00 -15.10 9.93
N PRO A 46 0.38 -14.27 9.08
CA PRO A 46 0.82 -12.90 8.80
C PRO A 46 0.77 -12.00 10.03
N ARG A 47 -0.23 -12.21 10.90
CA ARG A 47 -0.40 -11.42 12.13
C ARG A 47 0.68 -11.72 13.15
N ALA A 48 1.08 -12.97 13.31
CA ALA A 48 2.17 -13.32 14.22
C ALA A 48 3.50 -12.69 13.77
N LEU A 49 3.82 -12.77 12.47
CA LEU A 49 5.01 -12.12 11.93
C LEU A 49 4.98 -10.60 12.12
N ALA A 50 3.84 -9.94 11.88
CA ALA A 50 3.73 -8.51 12.09
C ALA A 50 3.97 -8.09 13.56
N ILE A 51 3.54 -8.92 14.52
CA ILE A 51 3.79 -8.71 15.95
C ILE A 51 5.28 -8.89 16.26
N ASP A 52 5.90 -9.96 15.75
CA ASP A 52 7.32 -10.25 15.98
C ASP A 52 8.22 -9.15 15.39
N ASP A 53 7.94 -8.67 14.18
CA ASP A 53 8.66 -7.56 13.55
C ASP A 53 8.53 -6.27 14.37
N TRP A 54 7.32 -5.95 14.83
CA TRP A 54 7.11 -4.78 15.68
C TRP A 54 7.88 -4.87 16.99
N GLN A 55 7.91 -6.03 17.63
CA GLN A 55 8.69 -6.27 18.86
C GLN A 55 10.19 -6.13 18.61
N GLN A 56 10.70 -6.67 17.50
CA GLN A 56 12.12 -6.54 17.12
C GLN A 56 12.51 -5.08 16.85
N HIS A 57 11.65 -4.32 16.17
CA HIS A 57 11.85 -2.90 15.94
C HIS A 57 11.86 -2.09 17.25
N GLN A 58 10.99 -2.40 18.21
CA GLN A 58 11.02 -1.77 19.54
C GLN A 58 12.26 -2.13 20.36
N ALA A 59 12.74 -3.37 20.22
CA ALA A 59 13.93 -3.84 20.93
C ALA A 59 15.25 -3.28 20.35
N GLY A 60 15.20 -2.43 19.31
CA GLY A 60 16.39 -1.84 18.67
C GLY A 60 17.30 -2.87 17.98
N SER A 61 16.87 -4.12 17.88
CA SER A 61 17.64 -5.22 17.33
C SER A 61 17.32 -5.33 15.84
N ARG A 62 18.08 -4.63 14.98
CA ARG A 62 18.05 -4.89 13.53
C ARG A 62 18.88 -6.15 13.26
N PRO A 63 18.28 -7.27 12.80
CA PRO A 63 19.01 -8.54 12.70
C PRO A 63 20.04 -8.60 11.57
N ASP A 64 20.08 -7.63 10.66
CA ASP A 64 21.09 -7.61 9.61
C ASP A 64 21.75 -6.24 9.46
N GLY A 65 23.04 -6.27 9.15
CA GLY A 65 23.80 -5.09 8.75
C GLY A 65 23.51 -4.67 7.31
N ARG A 66 22.32 -4.94 6.76
CA ARG A 66 21.95 -4.42 5.44
C ARG A 66 21.64 -2.94 5.56
N ASP A 67 22.04 -2.23 4.52
CA ASP A 67 21.83 -0.80 4.38
C ASP A 67 20.33 -0.47 4.53
N PRO A 68 19.94 0.36 5.51
CA PRO A 68 18.55 0.72 5.75
C PRO A 68 17.87 1.35 4.52
N PHE A 69 18.62 1.94 3.60
CA PHE A 69 18.11 2.55 2.38
C PHE A 69 18.06 1.58 1.18
N LYS A 70 18.98 0.60 1.11
CA LYS A 70 18.92 -0.47 0.10
C LYS A 70 17.70 -1.38 0.30
N SER A 71 17.15 -1.42 1.52
CA SER A 71 15.98 -2.20 1.89
C SER A 71 14.62 -1.63 1.44
N LEU A 72 14.56 -0.46 0.79
CA LEU A 72 13.30 0.19 0.41
C LEU A 72 12.74 -0.24 -0.94
N SER A 73 13.45 -1.11 -1.66
CA SER A 73 12.99 -1.71 -2.92
C SER A 73 12.96 -3.22 -2.72
N PRO A 74 11.78 -3.81 -2.48
CA PRO A 74 11.63 -5.26 -2.41
C PRO A 74 12.04 -5.94 -3.71
N ASP A 75 12.65 -7.11 -3.61
CA ASP A 75 13.11 -7.90 -4.77
C ASP A 75 11.96 -8.63 -5.49
N ASP A 76 10.76 -8.57 -4.93
CA ASP A 76 9.56 -9.25 -5.39
C ASP A 76 8.72 -8.44 -6.41
N GLY A 77 9.16 -7.23 -6.75
CA GLY A 77 8.45 -6.33 -7.67
C GLY A 77 7.32 -5.50 -7.04
N SER A 78 7.09 -5.61 -5.74
CA SER A 78 6.22 -4.68 -5.00
C SER A 78 6.87 -3.30 -4.90
N PRO A 79 6.08 -2.22 -4.86
CA PRO A 79 6.63 -0.88 -4.96
C PRO A 79 7.49 -0.53 -3.73
N TYR A 80 7.04 -0.94 -2.53
CA TYR A 80 7.69 -0.63 -1.26
C TYR A 80 7.54 -1.76 -0.24
N PRO A 81 8.33 -1.78 0.86
CA PRO A 81 8.25 -2.78 1.93
C PRO A 81 6.89 -2.93 2.59
N TYR A 82 6.21 -1.81 2.83
CA TYR A 82 5.03 -1.75 3.67
C TYR A 82 3.85 -1.26 2.86
N LEU A 83 2.79 -2.04 2.84
CA LEU A 83 1.49 -1.67 2.30
C LEU A 83 0.64 -1.03 3.40
N ASP A 84 0.29 0.24 3.21
CA ASP A 84 -0.53 1.01 4.17
C ASP A 84 -2.04 0.97 3.85
N TRP A 85 -2.42 0.29 2.78
CA TRP A 85 -3.77 0.26 2.22
C TRP A 85 -4.32 -1.16 2.25
N GLN A 86 -5.52 -1.33 2.79
CA GLN A 86 -6.17 -2.65 2.82
C GLN A 86 -7.68 -2.54 2.61
N PRO A 87 -8.34 -3.61 2.16
CA PRO A 87 -9.79 -3.62 2.09
C PRO A 87 -10.41 -3.61 3.48
N CYS A 88 -11.56 -2.96 3.60
CA CYS A 88 -12.39 -3.03 4.79
C CYS A 88 -12.93 -4.45 5.00
N THR A 89 -13.43 -4.74 6.19
CA THR A 89 -13.97 -6.07 6.54
C THR A 89 -15.22 -6.47 5.76
N GLN A 90 -15.83 -5.55 5.01
CA GLN A 90 -16.99 -5.80 4.16
C GLN A 90 -16.62 -5.90 2.67
N GLY A 91 -15.33 -5.77 2.33
CA GLY A 91 -14.87 -5.86 0.94
C GLY A 91 -15.32 -4.71 0.03
N CYS A 92 -15.88 -3.63 0.59
CA CYS A 92 -16.48 -2.55 -0.20
C CYS A 92 -15.56 -1.37 -0.49
N CYS A 93 -14.42 -1.25 0.18
CA CYS A 93 -13.50 -0.14 -0.02
C CYS A 93 -12.07 -0.43 0.43
N LEU A 94 -11.09 0.22 -0.21
CA LEU A 94 -9.71 0.34 0.26
C LEU A 94 -9.56 1.58 1.15
N GLY A 95 -8.96 1.40 2.32
CA GLY A 95 -8.71 2.47 3.29
C GLY A 95 -7.27 2.47 3.79
N TRP A 96 -6.84 3.64 4.25
CA TRP A 96 -5.54 3.83 4.89
C TRP A 96 -5.56 3.37 6.35
N GLU A 97 -4.60 2.54 6.74
CA GLU A 97 -4.46 2.01 8.11
C GLU A 97 -3.77 2.95 9.09
N ARG A 98 -3.62 4.24 8.73
CA ARG A 98 -3.02 5.26 9.60
C ARG A 98 -1.59 4.94 10.05
N ARG A 99 -0.85 4.15 9.26
CA ARG A 99 0.56 3.88 9.50
C ARG A 99 1.39 5.14 9.29
N GLU A 100 2.37 5.35 10.15
CA GLU A 100 3.29 6.49 10.04
C GLU A 100 4.12 6.41 8.75
N LYS A 101 4.48 7.58 8.19
CA LYS A 101 5.40 7.72 7.05
C LYS A 101 4.95 7.02 5.76
N SER A 102 3.64 6.96 5.54
CA SER A 102 3.05 6.45 4.29
C SER A 102 3.27 7.44 3.14
N ARG A 103 4.20 7.14 2.22
CA ARG A 103 4.57 8.06 1.11
C ARG A 103 4.19 7.57 -0.28
N MET A 104 3.79 6.32 -0.40
CA MET A 104 3.76 5.60 -1.68
C MET A 104 2.35 5.12 -1.98
N ALA A 105 1.38 5.99 -1.67
CA ALA A 105 -0.02 5.67 -1.75
C ALA A 105 -0.44 5.39 -3.20
N GLU A 106 -0.01 6.20 -4.14
CA GLU A 106 -0.36 6.06 -5.55
C GLU A 106 0.15 4.74 -6.13
N GLU A 107 1.42 4.43 -5.88
CA GLU A 107 2.07 3.22 -6.36
C GLU A 107 1.45 1.96 -5.75
N TRP A 108 1.15 1.98 -4.45
CA TRP A 108 0.52 0.84 -3.80
C TRP A 108 -0.93 0.64 -4.21
N LEU A 109 -1.71 1.71 -4.32
CA LEU A 109 -3.10 1.63 -4.77
C LEU A 109 -3.16 1.12 -6.20
N GLN A 110 -2.31 1.63 -7.10
CA GLN A 110 -2.23 1.12 -8.47
C GLN A 110 -1.75 -0.34 -8.51
N TYR A 111 -0.77 -0.72 -7.69
CA TYR A 111 -0.31 -2.11 -7.58
C TYR A 111 -1.45 -3.04 -7.16
N LEU A 112 -2.21 -2.70 -6.12
CA LEU A 112 -3.37 -3.50 -5.70
C LEU A 112 -4.39 -3.68 -6.82
N ILE A 113 -4.68 -2.58 -7.54
CA ILE A 113 -5.60 -2.59 -8.67
C ILE A 113 -5.10 -3.52 -9.78
N ASP A 114 -3.85 -3.35 -10.21
CA ASP A 114 -3.28 -4.07 -11.35
C ASP A 114 -2.98 -5.54 -11.05
N HIS A 115 -2.70 -5.88 -9.80
CA HIS A 115 -2.30 -7.23 -9.41
C HIS A 115 -3.48 -8.07 -8.92
N PHE A 116 -4.51 -7.47 -8.33
CA PHE A 116 -5.57 -8.25 -7.66
C PHE A 116 -7.00 -7.84 -7.99
N LEU A 117 -7.28 -6.57 -8.32
CA LEU A 117 -8.67 -6.11 -8.36
C LEU A 117 -9.25 -6.08 -9.78
N ARG A 118 -8.52 -5.49 -10.74
CA ARG A 118 -9.07 -5.21 -12.06
C ARG A 118 -9.28 -6.48 -12.92
N PRO A 119 -10.18 -6.42 -13.90
CA PRO A 119 -10.21 -7.37 -15.01
C PRO A 119 -8.83 -7.57 -15.65
N GLY A 120 -8.36 -8.82 -15.68
CA GLY A 120 -7.04 -9.17 -16.23
C GLY A 120 -5.88 -8.83 -15.29
N ALA A 121 -6.15 -8.73 -13.99
CA ALA A 121 -5.13 -8.57 -12.95
C ALA A 121 -4.00 -9.60 -13.05
N HIS A 122 -2.77 -9.20 -12.73
CA HIS A 122 -1.57 -10.02 -12.94
C HIS A 122 -1.57 -11.33 -12.15
N ALA A 123 -2.09 -11.36 -10.91
CA ALA A 123 -2.13 -12.58 -10.10
C ALA A 123 -2.95 -13.70 -10.76
N ARG A 124 -3.96 -13.35 -11.57
CA ARG A 124 -4.74 -14.31 -12.35
C ARG A 124 -3.88 -15.06 -13.37
N LEU A 125 -2.85 -14.41 -13.93
CA LEU A 125 -1.96 -14.98 -14.94
C LEU A 125 -0.86 -15.85 -14.33
N ASP A 126 -0.61 -15.71 -13.03
CA ASP A 126 0.43 -16.44 -12.29
C ASP A 126 0.04 -17.91 -12.06
N GLY A 127 -1.26 -18.23 -12.06
CA GLY A 127 -1.77 -19.60 -12.05
C GLY A 127 -1.61 -20.35 -10.72
N ARG A 128 -1.35 -19.65 -9.62
CA ARG A 128 -1.28 -20.26 -8.28
C ARG A 128 -2.67 -20.73 -7.82
N PRO A 129 -2.79 -21.92 -7.20
CA PRO A 129 -4.06 -22.43 -6.69
C PRO A 129 -4.74 -21.52 -5.66
N GLU A 130 -3.97 -20.72 -4.92
CA GLU A 130 -4.51 -19.76 -3.94
C GLU A 130 -5.33 -18.64 -4.58
N PHE A 131 -5.20 -18.41 -5.90
CA PHE A 131 -5.95 -17.39 -6.63
C PHE A 131 -7.20 -17.92 -7.33
N GLU A 132 -7.48 -19.23 -7.28
CA GLU A 132 -8.72 -19.81 -7.81
C GLU A 132 -9.99 -19.15 -7.24
N PRO A 133 -10.07 -18.75 -5.95
CA PRO A 133 -11.26 -18.11 -5.41
C PRO A 133 -11.39 -16.62 -5.72
N PHE A 134 -10.38 -15.98 -6.34
CA PHE A 134 -10.44 -14.56 -6.71
C PHE A 134 -11.28 -14.36 -7.97
N THR A 135 -12.11 -13.31 -8.01
CA THR A 135 -12.97 -13.00 -9.16
C THR A 135 -12.27 -12.11 -10.18
N PHE A 136 -11.38 -11.21 -9.74
CA PHE A 136 -10.60 -10.31 -10.60
C PHE A 136 -11.48 -9.50 -11.56
N ASP A 137 -12.65 -9.04 -11.12
CA ASP A 137 -13.62 -8.32 -11.95
C ASP A 137 -14.04 -6.97 -11.34
N HIS A 138 -13.23 -6.47 -10.41
CA HIS A 138 -13.53 -5.27 -9.64
C HIS A 138 -13.13 -3.99 -10.38
N VAL A 139 -13.94 -2.97 -10.17
CA VAL A 139 -13.71 -1.59 -10.57
C VAL A 139 -13.62 -0.75 -9.30
N VAL A 140 -12.48 -0.07 -9.16
CA VAL A 140 -12.18 0.81 -8.05
C VAL A 140 -12.42 2.24 -8.49
N ASN A 141 -13.16 2.98 -7.66
CA ASN A 141 -13.47 4.38 -7.86
C ASN A 141 -13.41 5.14 -6.55
N GLY A 142 -13.10 6.43 -6.58
CA GLY A 142 -13.19 7.28 -5.39
C GLY A 142 -12.10 8.32 -5.32
N ILE A 143 -12.04 9.00 -4.17
CA ILE A 143 -11.11 10.09 -3.93
C ILE A 143 -10.54 9.95 -2.52
N ILE A 144 -9.23 10.11 -2.43
CA ILE A 144 -8.49 10.26 -1.19
C ILE A 144 -7.84 11.65 -1.21
N ALA A 145 -7.97 12.40 -0.12
CA ALA A 145 -7.19 13.60 0.12
C ALA A 145 -5.92 13.24 0.90
N GLY A 146 -4.79 13.81 0.51
CA GLY A 146 -3.51 13.69 1.20
C GLY A 146 -2.99 15.06 1.61
N GLU A 147 -2.45 15.14 2.82
CA GLU A 147 -1.73 16.31 3.34
C GLU A 147 -0.34 15.88 3.77
N ARG A 148 0.67 16.60 3.29
CA ARG A 148 2.05 16.43 3.73
C ARG A 148 2.38 17.37 4.87
N ASP A 149 2.71 16.81 6.03
CA ASP A 149 2.98 17.58 7.24
C ASP A 149 4.23 18.47 7.12
N ASP A 150 5.17 18.13 6.22
CA ASP A 150 6.48 18.80 6.09
C ASP A 150 6.51 19.95 5.10
N THR A 151 5.61 19.94 4.12
CA THR A 151 5.58 20.91 3.03
C THR A 151 4.25 21.64 2.94
N GLY A 152 3.24 21.25 3.72
CA GLY A 152 1.88 21.76 3.59
C GLY A 152 1.23 21.42 2.25
N GLU A 153 1.83 20.52 1.45
CA GLU A 153 1.26 20.10 0.18
C GLU A 153 -0.08 19.40 0.42
N LEU A 154 -1.13 19.90 -0.24
CA LEU A 154 -2.44 19.26 -0.28
C LEU A 154 -2.68 18.72 -1.67
N PHE A 155 -3.10 17.46 -1.75
CA PHE A 155 -3.36 16.80 -3.02
C PHE A 155 -4.52 15.82 -2.91
N LEU A 156 -5.08 15.46 -4.05
CA LEU A 156 -6.07 14.40 -4.20
C LEU A 156 -5.46 13.26 -4.98
N ILE A 157 -5.72 12.03 -4.53
CA ILE A 157 -5.59 10.82 -5.32
C ILE A 157 -7.00 10.46 -5.78
N ARG A 158 -7.25 10.60 -7.09
CA ARG A 158 -8.51 10.22 -7.73
C ARG A 158 -8.34 8.86 -8.39
N CYS A 159 -9.26 7.95 -8.12
CA CYS A 159 -9.39 6.70 -8.85
C CYS A 159 -10.66 6.75 -9.68
N GLU A 160 -10.54 6.60 -10.98
CA GLU A 160 -11.65 6.51 -11.92
C GLU A 160 -11.41 5.31 -12.82
N ASP A 161 -12.33 4.35 -12.80
CA ASP A 161 -12.28 3.12 -13.59
C ASP A 161 -10.90 2.43 -13.52
N ASN A 162 -10.43 2.17 -12.30
CA ASN A 162 -9.12 1.54 -12.01
C ASN A 162 -7.88 2.39 -12.39
N VAL A 163 -8.04 3.66 -12.72
CA VAL A 163 -6.93 4.56 -13.06
C VAL A 163 -6.71 5.57 -11.94
N ILE A 164 -5.53 5.51 -11.32
CA ILE A 164 -5.09 6.47 -10.31
C ILE A 164 -4.52 7.73 -10.96
N ARG A 165 -4.92 8.90 -10.47
CA ARG A 165 -4.35 10.20 -10.83
C ARG A 165 -4.17 11.08 -9.60
N ARG A 166 -3.04 11.78 -9.54
CA ARG A 166 -2.79 12.84 -8.56
C ARG A 166 -3.22 14.20 -9.09
N GLU A 167 -3.90 14.96 -8.25
CA GLU A 167 -4.21 16.37 -8.46
C GLU A 167 -3.70 17.18 -7.27
N THR A 168 -2.71 18.05 -7.47
CA THR A 168 -2.23 18.95 -6.42
C THR A 168 -3.20 20.13 -6.25
N LEU A 169 -3.72 20.32 -5.04
CA LEU A 169 -4.60 21.43 -4.66
C LEU A 169 -3.80 22.62 -4.11
N VAL A 170 -2.81 22.33 -3.28
CA VAL A 170 -1.88 23.32 -2.72
C VAL A 170 -0.46 22.81 -2.99
N ASN A 171 0.32 23.62 -3.68
CA ASN A 171 1.72 23.29 -3.95
C ASN A 171 2.50 23.20 -2.63
N PRO A 172 3.52 22.33 -2.55
CA PRO A 172 4.42 22.31 -1.40
C PRO A 172 5.03 23.70 -1.21
N GLU A 173 5.08 24.16 0.04
CA GLU A 173 5.84 25.34 0.42
C GLU A 173 7.28 25.14 -0.08
N ARG A 174 7.75 26.07 -0.91
CA ARG A 174 9.15 26.09 -1.33
C ARG A 174 9.94 26.64 -0.15
N ASP A 175 10.87 25.84 0.35
CA ASP A 175 11.82 26.29 1.36
C ASP A 175 12.66 27.45 0.77
N GLU A 176 12.28 28.70 1.09
CA GLU A 176 12.98 29.90 0.62
C GLU A 176 14.45 29.93 1.09
N TRP A 177 14.81 29.11 2.08
CA TRP A 177 16.15 28.98 2.64
C TRP A 177 17.15 28.21 1.76
N LEU A 178 16.71 27.47 0.74
CA LEU A 178 17.59 26.72 -0.17
C LEU A 178 17.97 27.50 -1.45
N MET A 179 17.42 28.71 -1.65
CA MET A 179 17.79 29.60 -2.75
C MET A 179 18.64 30.79 -2.28
N GLY A 180 19.66 30.49 -1.47
CA GLY A 180 20.74 31.42 -1.16
C GLY A 180 21.49 31.83 -2.42
N TRP A 181 21.39 33.12 -2.74
CA TRP A 181 22.13 33.87 -3.74
C TRP A 181 23.62 33.93 -3.45
#